data_AF-A0A455X1X1-F1
#
_entry.id   AF-A0A455X1X1-F1
#
_cell.length_a   1.000
_cell.length_b   1.000
_cell.length_c   1.000
_cell.angle_alpha   90.00
_cell.angle_beta   90.00
_cell.angle_gamma   90.00
#
_symmetry.space_group_name_H-M   'P 1'
#
loop_
_entity.id
_entity.type
_entity.pdbx_description
1 polymer ?
#
loop_
_entity_poly.entity_id
_entity_poly.type
_entity_poly.pdbx_seq_one_letter_code
_entity_poly.pdbx_strand_id
1 'polypeptide(L)'
;MEGLLKKNITIVAGSAQEAALHEARKKFPALHWHIRPNQSVAQLLKEVAEGKLECTVANEEQLALARNYHPNLDSTLDIATPSKLAWTFAPDADAELLAEAQKFFTFIKQDGTLHRLLGHYYGHNKQLESDDAVAFITKARTVLPHIRSLFEEAATLTGMEWQLIAALAYQESHWDPLATSPTKVRGMMMLTEDTADRMGVTNRLNARQSIIGGAKYLLLLKEQLPLRINEPDRTWLALAAYNQGYGHLEDARKLTQQQGHDPDKWADVKKVMPLLAQPLYFEKTKYGYARGGEAVNLVEMVRMNHDMLNSLPIGSVPRLIPPAQDYKILEKSKNEAPRLSSSNAINSLSEPSESLSIYHPARNGVQPAR
;
A
#
# COMPACT_ATOMS: atom_id res chain seq x y z
N MET A 1 -7.91 -20.30 -19.42
CA MET A 1 -6.79 -20.00 -20.35
C MET A 1 -7.25 -19.59 -21.75
N GLU A 2 -8.03 -20.40 -22.50
CA GLU A 2 -8.38 -20.07 -23.91
C GLU A 2 -9.05 -18.70 -24.13
N GLY A 3 -9.87 -18.23 -23.18
CA GLY A 3 -10.52 -16.92 -23.24
C GLY A 3 -9.60 -15.70 -23.09
N LEU A 4 -8.33 -15.89 -22.71
CA LEU A 4 -7.32 -14.82 -22.60
C LEU A 4 -6.45 -14.69 -23.86
N LEU A 5 -6.29 -15.77 -24.63
CA LEU A 5 -5.56 -15.78 -25.92
C LEU A 5 -6.25 -14.97 -27.02
N LYS A 6 -7.45 -14.42 -26.76
CA LYS A 6 -8.24 -13.58 -27.65
C LYS A 6 -8.38 -12.12 -27.18
N LYS A 7 -7.75 -11.75 -26.05
CA LYS A 7 -7.84 -10.41 -25.47
C LYS A 7 -6.72 -9.50 -25.96
N ASN A 8 -7.03 -8.21 -26.08
CA ASN A 8 -6.09 -7.18 -26.51
C ASN A 8 -5.18 -6.76 -25.36
N ILE A 9 -4.10 -7.52 -25.14
CA ILE A 9 -3.06 -7.19 -24.16
C ILE A 9 -2.34 -5.92 -24.62
N THR A 10 -2.21 -4.91 -23.76
CA THR A 10 -1.36 -3.72 -24.00
C THR A 10 -0.21 -3.69 -23.00
N ILE A 11 0.99 -3.33 -23.46
CA ILE A 11 2.20 -3.24 -22.64
C ILE A 11 3.04 -2.00 -22.97
N VAL A 12 3.96 -1.66 -22.07
CA VAL A 12 4.98 -0.63 -22.29
C VAL A 12 6.11 -1.18 -23.18
N ALA A 13 6.59 -0.36 -24.12
CA ALA A 13 7.74 -0.69 -24.97
C ALA A 13 9.04 -0.91 -24.17
N GLY A 14 9.82 -1.94 -24.52
CA GLY A 14 11.11 -2.24 -23.92
C GLY A 14 11.01 -2.75 -22.47
N SER A 15 9.84 -3.23 -22.05
CA SER A 15 9.57 -3.63 -20.67
C SER A 15 9.89 -5.10 -20.38
N ALA A 16 10.07 -5.46 -19.11
CA ALA A 16 10.22 -6.87 -18.70
C ALA A 16 9.00 -7.72 -19.10
N GLN A 17 7.81 -7.09 -19.12
CA GLN A 17 6.56 -7.65 -19.59
C GLN A 17 6.60 -8.02 -21.08
N GLU A 18 7.27 -7.23 -21.92
CA GLU A 18 7.48 -7.53 -23.34
C GLU A 18 8.36 -8.77 -23.54
N ALA A 19 9.47 -8.86 -22.79
CA ALA A 19 10.35 -10.03 -22.80
C ALA A 19 9.62 -11.29 -22.31
N ALA A 20 8.83 -11.18 -21.24
CA ALA A 20 8.01 -12.27 -20.70
C ALA A 20 6.94 -12.75 -21.70
N LEU A 21 6.24 -11.83 -22.37
CA LEU A 21 5.27 -12.18 -23.43
C LEU A 21 5.96 -12.82 -24.64
N HIS A 22 7.15 -12.38 -25.02
CA HIS A 22 7.95 -13.04 -26.07
C HIS A 22 8.36 -14.48 -25.71
N GLU A 23 8.67 -14.76 -24.44
CA GLU A 23 8.96 -16.11 -23.96
C GLU A 23 7.67 -16.96 -23.88
N ALA A 24 6.60 -16.41 -23.31
CA ALA A 24 5.30 -17.05 -23.24
C ALA A 24 4.76 -17.41 -24.64
N ARG A 25 5.00 -16.59 -25.66
CA ARG A 25 4.60 -16.86 -27.05
C ARG A 25 5.26 -18.11 -27.65
N LYS A 26 6.39 -18.58 -27.13
CA LYS A 26 6.99 -19.88 -27.52
C LYS A 26 6.10 -21.06 -27.11
N LYS A 27 5.41 -20.94 -25.97
CA LYS A 27 4.45 -21.94 -25.45
C LYS A 27 3.02 -21.70 -25.95
N PHE A 28 2.67 -20.44 -26.21
CA PHE A 28 1.34 -20.01 -26.62
C PHE A 28 1.39 -19.15 -27.91
N PRO A 29 1.47 -19.76 -29.11
CA PRO A 29 1.68 -19.01 -30.36
C PRO A 29 0.57 -18.01 -30.73
N ALA A 30 -0.64 -18.17 -30.19
CA ALA A 30 -1.77 -17.26 -30.42
C ALA A 30 -1.72 -15.93 -29.61
N LEU A 31 -0.74 -15.81 -28.71
CA LEU A 31 -0.55 -14.64 -27.87
C LEU A 31 -0.15 -13.41 -28.71
N HIS A 32 -0.94 -12.34 -28.62
CA HIS A 32 -0.73 -11.08 -29.32
C HIS A 32 -0.90 -9.91 -28.34
N TRP A 33 -0.20 -8.80 -28.62
CA TRP A 33 -0.22 -7.62 -27.76
C TRP A 33 0.10 -6.35 -28.55
N HIS A 34 -0.34 -5.21 -28.01
CA HIS A 34 -0.01 -3.89 -28.49
C HIS A 34 1.06 -3.26 -27.60
N ILE A 35 2.06 -2.66 -28.23
CA ILE A 35 3.13 -1.94 -27.55
C ILE A 35 2.79 -0.46 -27.56
N ARG A 36 2.86 0.20 -26.41
CA ARG A 36 2.77 1.66 -26.29
C ARG A 36 4.09 2.24 -25.78
N PRO A 37 4.73 3.16 -26.53
CA PRO A 37 5.86 3.94 -26.01
C PRO A 37 5.36 5.01 -25.03
N ASN A 38 6.27 5.53 -24.21
CA ASN A 38 6.06 6.71 -23.35
C ASN A 38 4.89 6.60 -22.34
N GLN A 39 4.55 5.40 -21.88
CA GLN A 39 3.62 5.17 -20.76
C GLN A 39 4.27 4.32 -19.66
N SER A 40 3.72 4.36 -18.44
CA SER A 40 4.13 3.49 -17.33
C SER A 40 3.18 2.32 -17.14
N VAL A 41 3.64 1.23 -16.51
CA VAL A 41 2.77 0.07 -16.20
C VAL A 41 1.62 0.48 -15.27
N ALA A 42 1.86 1.40 -14.33
CA ALA A 42 0.82 1.97 -13.48
C ALA A 42 -0.26 2.73 -14.28
N GLN A 43 0.13 3.44 -15.36
CA GLN A 43 -0.82 4.09 -16.25
C GLN A 43 -1.64 3.08 -17.06
N LEU A 44 -1.04 1.99 -17.52
CA LEU A 44 -1.77 0.91 -18.19
C LEU A 44 -2.74 0.20 -17.23
N LEU A 45 -2.32 -0.10 -15.99
CA LEU A 45 -3.21 -0.67 -14.95
C LEU A 45 -4.39 0.27 -14.64
N LYS A 46 -4.15 1.58 -14.56
CA LYS A 46 -5.22 2.59 -14.46
C LYS A 46 -6.16 2.58 -15.66
N GLU A 47 -5.64 2.56 -16.89
CA GLU A 47 -6.48 2.53 -18.09
C GLU A 47 -7.29 1.22 -18.20
N VAL A 48 -6.74 0.09 -17.75
CA VAL A 48 -7.47 -1.18 -17.59
C VAL A 48 -8.60 -0.99 -16.57
N ALA A 49 -8.32 -0.48 -15.38
CA ALA A 49 -9.31 -0.23 -14.34
C ALA A 49 -10.43 0.74 -14.73
N GLU A 50 -10.12 1.73 -15.59
CA GLU A 50 -11.08 2.68 -16.17
C GLU A 50 -11.87 2.09 -17.36
N GLY A 51 -11.62 0.83 -17.75
CA GLY A 51 -12.28 0.16 -18.88
C GLY A 51 -11.83 0.63 -20.26
N LYS A 52 -10.73 1.39 -20.35
CA LYS A 52 -10.14 1.91 -21.61
C LYS A 52 -9.23 0.89 -22.30
N LEU A 53 -8.65 -0.01 -21.51
CA LEU A 53 -7.86 -1.14 -21.99
C LEU A 53 -8.53 -2.45 -21.55
N GLU A 54 -8.45 -3.47 -22.39
CA GLU A 54 -8.97 -4.79 -22.06
C GLU A 54 -8.06 -5.44 -21.00
N CYS A 55 -6.78 -5.64 -21.30
CA CYS A 55 -5.81 -6.12 -20.31
C CYS A 55 -4.41 -5.53 -20.47
N THR A 56 -3.65 -5.61 -19.38
CA THR A 56 -2.20 -5.32 -19.32
C THR A 56 -1.48 -6.46 -18.62
N VAL A 57 -0.15 -6.49 -18.73
CA VAL A 57 0.72 -7.30 -17.88
C VAL A 57 1.35 -6.40 -16.82
N ALA A 58 1.52 -6.92 -15.60
CA ALA A 58 2.37 -6.35 -14.57
C ALA A 58 2.99 -7.48 -13.72
N ASN A 59 3.82 -7.17 -12.72
CA ASN A 59 4.10 -8.10 -11.63
C ASN A 59 3.12 -7.89 -10.46
N GLU A 60 3.12 -8.78 -9.49
CA GLU A 60 2.23 -8.68 -8.32
C GLU A 60 2.45 -7.41 -7.49
N GLU A 61 3.69 -6.92 -7.38
CA GLU A 61 4.01 -5.66 -6.69
C GLU A 61 3.30 -4.47 -7.34
N GLN A 62 3.40 -4.36 -8.68
CA GLN A 62 2.75 -3.32 -9.47
C GLN A 62 1.23 -3.45 -9.44
N LEU A 63 0.70 -4.68 -9.44
CA LEU A 63 -0.73 -4.93 -9.27
C LEU A 63 -1.21 -4.49 -7.89
N ALA A 64 -0.53 -4.88 -6.82
CA ALA A 64 -0.93 -4.56 -5.45
C ALA A 64 -0.90 -3.05 -5.23
N LEU A 65 0.16 -2.37 -5.68
CA LEU A 65 0.23 -0.91 -5.69
C LEU A 65 -0.91 -0.27 -6.51
N ALA A 66 -1.30 -0.84 -7.66
CA ALA A 66 -2.42 -0.32 -8.43
C ALA A 66 -3.78 -0.61 -7.78
N ARG A 67 -3.98 -1.77 -7.15
CA ARG A 67 -5.20 -2.15 -6.42
C ARG A 67 -5.53 -1.18 -5.30
N ASN A 68 -4.52 -0.57 -4.66
CA ASN A 68 -4.71 0.50 -3.67
C ASN A 68 -5.48 1.72 -4.23
N TYR A 69 -5.49 1.93 -5.54
CA TYR A 69 -6.20 3.04 -6.22
C TYR A 69 -7.32 2.57 -7.16
N HIS A 70 -7.24 1.31 -7.57
CA HIS A 70 -8.03 0.65 -8.60
C HIS A 70 -8.36 -0.80 -8.19
N PRO A 71 -9.16 -0.98 -7.12
CA PRO A 71 -9.41 -2.31 -6.55
C PRO A 71 -10.17 -3.26 -7.48
N ASN A 72 -10.86 -2.73 -8.49
CA ASN A 72 -11.53 -3.52 -9.54
C ASN A 72 -10.56 -4.23 -10.51
N LEU A 73 -9.24 -4.19 -10.28
CA LEU A 73 -8.23 -4.93 -11.03
C LEU A 73 -8.12 -6.38 -10.57
N ASP A 74 -8.49 -7.31 -11.44
CA ASP A 74 -8.48 -8.74 -11.19
C ASP A 74 -7.27 -9.45 -11.83
N SER A 75 -6.80 -10.49 -11.17
CA SER A 75 -5.61 -11.31 -11.48
C SER A 75 -6.04 -12.61 -12.15
N THR A 76 -5.71 -12.77 -13.44
CA THR A 76 -6.38 -13.79 -14.27
C THR A 76 -5.50 -14.93 -14.78
N LEU A 77 -4.19 -14.72 -14.96
CA LEU A 77 -3.27 -15.76 -15.45
C LEU A 77 -1.80 -15.36 -15.33
N ASP A 78 -0.99 -16.23 -14.73
CA ASP A 78 0.48 -16.12 -14.71
C ASP A 78 1.06 -16.52 -16.08
N ILE A 79 1.96 -15.68 -16.61
CA ILE A 79 2.58 -15.85 -17.93
C ILE A 79 4.09 -16.09 -17.87
N ALA A 80 4.75 -15.77 -16.76
CA ALA A 80 6.14 -16.11 -16.52
C ALA A 80 6.36 -16.49 -15.05
N THR A 81 7.33 -17.39 -14.82
CA THR A 81 7.75 -17.79 -13.48
C THR A 81 8.33 -16.61 -12.70
N PRO A 82 8.20 -16.60 -11.35
CA PRO A 82 8.84 -15.64 -10.48
C PRO A 82 10.31 -15.41 -10.86
N SER A 83 10.68 -14.14 -11.03
CA SER A 83 12.03 -13.74 -11.44
C SER A 83 12.62 -12.82 -10.39
N LYS A 84 13.94 -12.84 -10.23
CA LYS A 84 14.62 -11.92 -9.30
C LYS A 84 14.91 -10.62 -10.05
N LEU A 85 14.52 -9.48 -9.48
CA LEU A 85 14.89 -8.18 -10.01
C LEU A 85 16.42 -8.04 -10.04
N ALA A 86 16.95 -7.24 -10.96
CA ALA A 86 18.39 -7.03 -11.13
C ALA A 86 18.64 -5.63 -11.68
N TRP A 87 19.80 -5.04 -11.37
CA TRP A 87 20.31 -3.92 -12.15
C TRP A 87 20.97 -4.47 -13.41
N THR A 88 20.58 -3.95 -14.56
CA THR A 88 21.21 -4.26 -15.85
C THR A 88 22.25 -3.20 -16.19
N PHE A 89 23.34 -3.64 -16.81
CA PHE A 89 24.44 -2.80 -17.26
C PHE A 89 24.63 -2.98 -18.77
N ALA A 90 25.33 -2.06 -19.42
CA ALA A 90 25.68 -2.22 -20.83
C ALA A 90 26.58 -3.47 -21.02
N PRO A 91 26.52 -4.18 -22.17
CA PRO A 91 27.34 -5.38 -22.40
C PRO A 91 28.86 -5.14 -22.33
N ASP A 92 29.28 -3.89 -22.51
CA ASP A 92 30.65 -3.37 -22.48
C ASP A 92 30.95 -2.54 -21.21
N ALA A 93 30.09 -2.63 -20.17
CA ALA A 93 30.30 -1.91 -18.91
C ALA A 93 31.58 -2.33 -18.20
N ASP A 94 32.23 -1.35 -17.56
CA ASP A 94 33.49 -1.54 -16.84
C ASP A 94 33.36 -2.60 -15.73
N ALA A 95 34.34 -3.51 -15.65
CA ALA A 95 34.41 -4.54 -14.63
C ALA A 95 34.52 -3.95 -13.21
N GLU A 96 35.15 -2.78 -13.04
CA GLU A 96 35.24 -2.07 -11.77
C GLU A 96 33.86 -1.54 -11.34
N LEU A 97 33.06 -0.99 -12.27
CA LEU A 97 31.68 -0.55 -12.00
C LEU A 97 30.78 -1.73 -11.57
N LEU A 98 30.91 -2.88 -12.24
CA LEU A 98 30.19 -4.10 -11.88
C LEU A 98 30.58 -4.60 -10.47
N ALA A 99 31.87 -4.54 -10.13
CA ALA A 99 32.38 -4.92 -8.82
C ALA A 99 31.87 -3.98 -7.72
N GLU A 100 31.89 -2.66 -7.92
CA GLU A 100 31.36 -1.68 -6.96
C GLU A 100 29.85 -1.80 -6.79
N ALA A 101 29.08 -2.00 -7.85
CA ALA A 101 27.65 -2.27 -7.74
C ALA A 101 27.36 -3.54 -6.91
N GLN A 102 28.18 -4.58 -7.05
CA GLN A 102 28.05 -5.81 -6.26
C GLN A 102 28.47 -5.63 -4.79
N LYS A 103 29.47 -4.79 -4.50
CA LYS A 103 29.82 -4.38 -3.13
C LYS A 103 28.69 -3.57 -2.50
N PHE A 104 28.14 -2.58 -3.21
CA PHE A 104 26.99 -1.79 -2.77
C PHE A 104 25.79 -2.68 -2.40
N PHE A 105 25.40 -3.61 -3.27
CA PHE A 105 24.29 -4.53 -2.97
C PHE A 105 24.59 -5.52 -1.85
N THR A 106 25.85 -5.90 -1.63
CA THR A 106 26.25 -6.66 -0.44
C THR A 106 26.04 -5.83 0.83
N PHE A 107 26.52 -4.58 0.83
CA PHE A 107 26.40 -3.65 1.96
C PHE A 107 24.94 -3.37 2.31
N ILE A 108 24.11 -2.93 1.35
CA ILE A 108 22.71 -2.56 1.65
C ILE A 108 21.81 -3.76 2.00
N LYS A 109 22.25 -4.99 1.72
CA LYS A 109 21.59 -6.21 2.21
C LYS A 109 21.98 -6.52 3.66
N GLN A 110 23.25 -6.31 4.02
CA GLN A 110 23.78 -6.59 5.36
C GLN A 110 23.35 -5.56 6.41
N ASP A 111 23.28 -4.27 6.06
CA ASP A 111 22.87 -3.19 6.97
C ASP A 111 21.32 -3.04 7.09
N GLY A 112 20.56 -3.87 6.37
CA GLY A 112 19.10 -3.83 6.32
C GLY A 112 18.49 -2.68 5.52
N THR A 113 19.28 -1.82 4.88
CA THR A 113 18.81 -0.67 4.08
C THR A 113 17.92 -1.10 2.92
N LEU A 114 18.27 -2.18 2.21
CA LEU A 114 17.44 -2.74 1.14
C LEU A 114 16.10 -3.27 1.69
N HIS A 115 16.12 -3.99 2.81
CA HIS A 115 14.90 -4.49 3.45
C HIS A 115 14.00 -3.32 3.92
N ARG A 116 14.59 -2.23 4.42
CA ARG A 116 13.86 -1.01 4.78
C ARG A 116 13.25 -0.30 3.56
N LEU A 117 13.98 -0.20 2.45
CA LEU A 117 13.46 0.37 1.20
C LEU A 117 12.32 -0.47 0.63
N LEU A 118 12.51 -1.79 0.50
CA LEU A 118 11.46 -2.70 0.02
C LEU A 118 10.25 -2.71 0.98
N GLY A 119 10.48 -2.71 2.29
CA GLY A 119 9.42 -2.64 3.29
C GLY A 119 8.66 -1.31 3.32
N HIS A 120 9.28 -0.21 2.91
CA HIS A 120 8.63 1.10 2.80
C HIS A 120 7.75 1.22 1.55
N TYR A 121 8.20 0.71 0.41
CA TYR A 121 7.49 0.84 -0.88
C TYR A 121 6.56 -0.33 -1.21
N TYR A 122 6.82 -1.53 -0.67
CA TYR A 122 6.07 -2.75 -0.99
C TYR A 122 5.56 -3.51 0.25
N GLY A 123 6.09 -3.23 1.44
CA GLY A 123 5.76 -3.93 2.68
C GLY A 123 4.32 -3.73 3.21
N HIS A 124 3.55 -2.85 2.59
CA HIS A 124 2.13 -2.58 2.92
C HIS A 124 1.16 -3.37 2.04
N ASN A 125 1.65 -4.10 1.03
CA ASN A 125 0.83 -4.86 0.08
C ASN A 125 0.19 -6.12 0.69
N LYS A 126 0.01 -6.18 2.02
CA LYS A 126 -0.68 -7.26 2.71
C LYS A 126 -2.19 -7.09 2.57
N GLN A 127 -2.64 -7.24 1.32
CA GLN A 127 -3.97 -7.63 0.88
C GLN A 127 -5.10 -7.07 1.75
N LEU A 128 -5.46 -5.80 1.50
CA LEU A 128 -6.87 -5.45 1.60
C LEU A 128 -7.66 -6.46 0.78
N GLU A 129 -8.75 -6.97 1.34
CA GLU A 129 -9.81 -7.48 0.49
C GLU A 129 -10.29 -6.29 -0.37
N SER A 130 -10.51 -6.52 -1.67
CA SER A 130 -10.81 -5.46 -2.66
C SER A 130 -11.86 -4.47 -2.14
N ASP A 131 -12.83 -4.98 -1.39
CA ASP A 131 -13.97 -4.26 -0.86
C ASP A 131 -13.60 -3.16 0.15
N ASP A 132 -12.54 -3.33 0.96
CA ASP A 132 -12.06 -2.30 1.89
C ASP A 132 -11.44 -1.11 1.15
N ALA A 133 -10.67 -1.38 0.09
CA ALA A 133 -10.12 -0.34 -0.79
C ALA A 133 -11.24 0.38 -1.54
N VAL A 134 -12.24 -0.36 -2.04
CA VAL A 134 -13.46 0.23 -2.64
C VAL A 134 -14.16 1.13 -1.64
N ALA A 135 -14.37 0.68 -0.40
CA ALA A 135 -15.05 1.44 0.64
C ALA A 135 -14.29 2.73 1.01
N PHE A 136 -12.96 2.65 1.16
CA PHE A 136 -12.12 3.82 1.41
C PHE A 136 -12.19 4.83 0.27
N ILE A 137 -11.89 4.42 -0.96
CA ILE A 137 -11.88 5.31 -2.14
C ILE A 137 -13.27 5.93 -2.38
N THR A 138 -14.34 5.15 -2.15
CA THR A 138 -15.72 5.64 -2.27
C THR A 138 -15.96 6.75 -1.27
N LYS A 139 -15.71 6.53 0.04
CA LYS A 139 -15.86 7.56 1.08
C LYS A 139 -14.91 8.75 0.84
N ALA A 140 -13.69 8.52 0.35
CA ALA A 140 -12.72 9.59 0.07
C ALA A 140 -13.20 10.52 -1.06
N ARG A 141 -14.07 10.03 -1.96
CA ARG A 141 -14.70 10.82 -3.01
C ARG A 141 -16.05 11.42 -2.61
N THR A 142 -16.81 10.80 -1.70
CA THR A 142 -18.19 11.21 -1.38
C THR A 142 -18.35 11.89 -0.02
N VAL A 143 -17.55 11.54 0.99
CA VAL A 143 -17.66 12.06 2.37
C VAL A 143 -16.57 13.09 2.64
N LEU A 144 -15.31 12.74 2.36
CA LEU A 144 -14.15 13.57 2.69
C LEU A 144 -14.24 15.02 2.20
N PRO A 145 -14.74 15.34 0.98
CA PRO A 145 -14.88 16.74 0.53
C PRO A 145 -15.73 17.62 1.46
N HIS A 146 -16.66 17.04 2.22
CA HIS A 146 -17.53 17.78 3.15
C HIS A 146 -16.92 17.99 4.54
N ILE A 147 -15.88 17.24 4.91
CA ILE A 147 -15.24 17.27 6.23
C ILE A 147 -13.76 17.64 6.19
N ARG A 148 -13.15 17.75 4.99
CA ARG A 148 -11.73 18.07 4.76
C ARG A 148 -11.25 19.30 5.53
N SER A 149 -12.05 20.36 5.58
CA SER A 149 -11.70 21.61 6.28
C SER A 149 -11.46 21.42 7.78
N LEU A 150 -12.09 20.41 8.41
CA LEU A 150 -11.86 20.07 9.82
C LEU A 150 -10.48 19.41 10.03
N PHE A 151 -10.02 18.61 9.06
CA PHE A 151 -8.68 18.03 9.06
C PHE A 151 -7.62 19.07 8.75
N GLU A 152 -7.88 20.02 7.84
CA GLU A 152 -7.00 21.15 7.53
C GLU A 152 -6.86 22.12 8.71
N GLU A 153 -7.93 22.34 9.47
CA GLU A 153 -7.89 23.09 10.72
C GLU A 153 -7.04 22.38 11.78
N ALA A 154 -7.24 21.07 11.98
CA ALA A 154 -6.44 20.29 12.92
C ALA A 154 -4.97 20.21 12.51
N ALA A 155 -4.68 20.13 11.21
CA ALA A 155 -3.33 20.23 10.65
C ALA A 155 -2.69 21.59 10.99
N THR A 156 -3.41 22.69 10.74
CA THR A 156 -2.95 24.05 11.07
C THR A 156 -2.63 24.21 12.56
N LEU A 157 -3.40 23.56 13.44
CA LEU A 157 -3.20 23.60 14.90
C LEU A 157 -2.08 22.69 15.42
N THR A 158 -1.59 21.72 14.64
CA THR A 158 -0.64 20.68 15.11
C THR A 158 0.64 20.56 14.27
N GLY A 159 0.70 21.19 13.10
CA GLY A 159 1.80 21.06 12.15
C GLY A 159 1.87 19.70 11.43
N MET A 160 0.88 18.82 11.63
CA MET A 160 0.81 17.53 10.93
C MET A 160 0.06 17.64 9.60
N GLU A 161 0.31 16.73 8.66
CA GLU A 161 -0.43 16.66 7.40
C GLU A 161 -1.91 16.34 7.63
N TRP A 162 -2.81 17.05 6.95
CA TRP A 162 -4.25 16.83 7.10
C TRP A 162 -4.67 15.44 6.60
N GLN A 163 -3.97 14.90 5.58
CA GLN A 163 -4.17 13.56 5.05
C GLN A 163 -3.86 12.48 6.09
N LEU A 164 -2.84 12.68 6.94
CA LEU A 164 -2.48 11.74 8.01
C LEU A 164 -3.57 11.71 9.09
N ILE A 165 -4.07 12.89 9.49
CA ILE A 165 -5.17 13.02 10.45
C ILE A 165 -6.45 12.39 9.87
N ALA A 166 -6.75 12.63 8.59
CA ALA A 166 -7.89 12.04 7.89
C ALA A 166 -7.77 10.50 7.78
N ALA A 167 -6.58 9.97 7.48
CA ALA A 167 -6.32 8.53 7.41
C ALA A 167 -6.51 7.84 8.78
N LEU A 168 -6.03 8.46 9.87
CA LEU A 168 -6.29 7.99 11.23
C LEU A 168 -7.79 8.03 11.57
N ALA A 169 -8.49 9.14 11.28
CA ALA A 169 -9.93 9.26 11.48
C ALA A 169 -10.75 8.22 10.70
N TYR A 170 -10.26 7.82 9.52
CA TYR A 170 -10.88 6.73 8.78
C TYR A 170 -10.66 5.39 9.49
N GLN A 171 -9.45 5.11 9.94
CA GLN A 171 -9.16 3.84 10.60
C GLN A 171 -9.89 3.68 11.95
N GLU A 172 -10.13 4.79 12.66
CA GLU A 172 -10.85 4.80 13.94
C GLU A 172 -12.38 4.68 13.77
N SER A 173 -13.00 5.44 12.84
CA SER A 173 -14.47 5.50 12.74
C SER A 173 -15.04 5.45 11.32
N HIS A 174 -14.21 5.26 10.29
CA HIS A 174 -14.57 5.40 8.88
C HIS A 174 -15.24 6.76 8.59
N TRP A 175 -14.80 7.81 9.28
CA TRP A 175 -15.37 9.17 9.32
C TRP A 175 -16.82 9.28 9.82
N ASP A 176 -17.27 8.37 10.67
CA ASP A 176 -18.50 8.54 11.44
C ASP A 176 -18.23 9.38 12.72
N PRO A 177 -18.85 10.57 12.90
CA PRO A 177 -18.75 11.34 14.13
C PRO A 177 -19.58 10.76 15.30
N LEU A 178 -20.51 9.85 15.03
CA LEU A 178 -21.39 9.23 16.02
C LEU A 178 -20.92 7.83 16.45
N ALA A 179 -19.76 7.37 15.95
CA ALA A 179 -19.20 6.08 16.28
C ALA A 179 -19.03 5.89 17.80
N THR A 180 -19.36 4.69 18.28
CA THR A 180 -19.19 4.29 19.68
C THR A 180 -18.72 2.84 19.76
N SER A 181 -17.97 2.52 20.82
CA SER A 181 -17.49 1.15 21.09
C SER A 181 -17.93 0.67 22.47
N PRO A 182 -18.11 -0.65 22.68
CA PRO A 182 -18.17 -1.26 24.02
C PRO A 182 -17.00 -0.86 24.94
N THR A 183 -15.83 -0.53 24.39
CA THR A 183 -14.65 -0.07 25.14
C THR A 183 -14.69 1.41 25.53
N LYS A 184 -15.87 2.07 25.46
CA LYS A 184 -16.15 3.45 25.86
C LYS A 184 -15.44 4.56 25.06
N VAL A 185 -14.66 4.22 24.04
CA VAL A 185 -14.19 5.18 23.02
C VAL A 185 -15.36 5.66 22.13
N ARG A 186 -15.32 6.93 21.70
CA ARG A 186 -16.40 7.58 20.93
C ARG A 186 -15.89 8.65 19.97
N GLY A 187 -16.63 8.86 18.89
CA GLY A 187 -16.46 9.97 17.95
C GLY A 187 -15.49 9.69 16.81
N MET A 188 -15.25 10.70 15.98
CA MET A 188 -14.47 10.56 14.74
C MET A 188 -13.00 10.14 14.94
N MET A 189 -12.42 10.41 16.11
CA MET A 189 -11.07 9.98 16.49
C MET A 189 -11.07 8.93 17.61
N MET A 190 -12.23 8.35 17.93
CA MET A 190 -12.43 7.32 18.96
C MET A 190 -11.73 7.62 20.29
N LEU A 191 -12.03 8.78 20.87
CA LEU A 191 -11.39 9.23 22.11
C LEU A 191 -12.03 8.54 23.33
N THR A 192 -11.18 8.12 24.27
CA THR A 192 -11.60 7.81 25.66
C THR A 192 -12.05 9.10 26.36
N GLU A 193 -12.65 8.95 27.54
CA GLU A 193 -13.07 10.08 28.38
C GLU A 193 -11.85 10.89 28.86
N ASP A 194 -10.91 10.21 29.51
CA ASP A 194 -9.65 10.78 30.01
C ASP A 194 -8.85 11.52 28.91
N THR A 195 -8.81 10.98 27.69
CA THR A 195 -8.14 11.62 26.55
C THR A 195 -8.91 12.84 26.07
N ALA A 196 -10.24 12.76 26.00
CA ALA A 196 -11.07 13.91 25.63
C ALA A 196 -10.92 15.07 26.63
N ASP A 197 -11.00 14.79 27.93
CA ASP A 197 -10.83 15.78 28.99
C ASP A 197 -9.43 16.43 28.93
N ARG A 198 -8.38 15.60 28.81
CA ARG A 198 -7.00 16.08 28.69
C ARG A 198 -6.77 16.95 27.45
N MET A 199 -7.50 16.71 26.36
CA MET A 199 -7.41 17.48 25.11
C MET A 199 -8.41 18.65 25.02
N GLY A 200 -9.25 18.86 26.03
CA GLY A 200 -10.27 19.93 26.07
C GLY A 200 -11.49 19.67 25.19
N VAL A 201 -11.84 18.41 24.96
CA VAL A 201 -12.99 17.97 24.15
C VAL A 201 -14.22 17.78 25.04
N THR A 202 -15.13 18.76 25.05
CA THR A 202 -16.36 18.73 25.85
C THR A 202 -17.45 17.84 25.26
N ASN A 203 -17.40 17.53 23.96
CA ASN A 203 -18.31 16.63 23.28
C ASN A 203 -17.57 15.77 22.24
N ARG A 204 -17.29 14.52 22.59
CA ARG A 204 -16.64 13.53 21.72
C ARG A 204 -17.39 13.24 20.41
N LEU A 205 -18.71 13.42 20.39
CA LEU A 205 -19.55 13.22 19.19
C LEU A 205 -19.62 14.45 18.28
N ASN A 206 -19.01 15.57 18.67
CA ASN A 206 -18.80 16.70 17.77
C ASN A 206 -17.57 16.42 16.88
N ALA A 207 -17.77 16.29 15.57
CA ALA A 207 -16.71 15.96 14.60
C ALA A 207 -15.47 16.85 14.77
N ARG A 208 -15.65 18.19 14.77
CA ARG A 208 -14.55 19.15 14.88
C ARG A 208 -13.77 19.00 16.19
N GLN A 209 -14.45 18.90 17.33
CA GLN A 209 -13.76 18.70 18.61
C GLN A 209 -13.03 17.34 18.65
N SER A 210 -13.66 16.27 18.15
CA SER A 210 -13.07 14.93 18.10
C SER A 210 -11.77 14.93 17.27
N ILE A 211 -11.81 15.49 16.05
CA ILE A 211 -10.66 15.60 15.14
C ILE A 211 -9.52 16.41 15.77
N ILE A 212 -9.80 17.62 16.29
CA ILE A 212 -8.79 18.47 16.92
C ILE A 212 -8.20 17.79 18.18
N GLY A 213 -9.03 17.12 18.98
CA GLY A 213 -8.58 16.38 20.16
C GLY A 213 -7.67 15.21 19.83
N GLY A 214 -8.07 14.37 18.86
CA GLY A 214 -7.25 13.26 18.39
C GLY A 214 -5.93 13.70 17.75
N ALA A 215 -5.95 14.77 16.94
CA ALA A 215 -4.73 15.34 16.37
C ALA A 215 -3.77 15.86 17.46
N LYS A 216 -4.27 16.58 18.47
CA LYS A 216 -3.46 17.01 19.62
C LYS A 216 -2.93 15.84 20.44
N TYR A 217 -3.72 14.77 20.60
CA TYR A 217 -3.28 13.58 21.32
C TYR A 217 -2.17 12.82 20.56
N LEU A 218 -2.28 12.69 19.24
CA LEU A 218 -1.22 12.12 18.41
C LEU A 218 0.06 12.97 18.46
N LEU A 219 -0.07 14.31 18.40
CA LEU A 219 1.07 15.22 18.55
C LEU A 219 1.75 15.04 19.92
N LEU A 220 0.99 14.99 21.02
CA LEU A 220 1.53 14.74 22.36
C LEU A 220 2.33 13.42 22.42
N LEU A 221 1.78 12.32 21.88
CA LEU A 221 2.48 11.03 21.85
C LEU A 221 3.77 11.10 21.01
N LYS A 222 3.72 11.84 19.89
CA LYS A 222 4.86 12.12 19.03
C LYS A 222 5.93 12.99 19.70
N GLU A 223 5.55 13.91 20.59
CA GLU A 223 6.46 14.72 21.39
C GLU A 223 7.11 13.92 22.53
N GLN A 224 6.39 12.96 23.12
CA GLN A 224 6.92 12.10 24.19
C GLN A 224 8.02 11.13 23.72
N LEU A 225 8.06 10.78 22.44
CA LEU A 225 9.10 9.91 21.87
C LEU A 225 10.52 10.51 22.01
N PRO A 226 11.57 9.71 22.28
CA PRO A 226 12.95 10.19 22.32
C PRO A 226 13.35 11.00 21.08
N LEU A 227 14.08 12.11 21.26
CA LEU A 227 14.43 13.05 20.18
C LEU A 227 15.29 12.43 19.05
N ARG A 228 16.00 11.34 19.33
CA ARG A 228 16.79 10.59 18.34
C ARG A 228 15.94 9.82 17.31
N ILE A 229 14.64 9.63 17.59
CA ILE A 229 13.71 8.97 16.67
C ILE A 229 13.28 10.00 15.62
N ASN A 230 13.83 9.84 14.42
CA ASN A 230 13.59 10.70 13.26
C ASN A 230 12.32 10.29 12.49
N GLU A 231 11.86 11.17 11.60
CA GLU A 231 10.84 10.81 10.61
C GLU A 231 11.41 9.83 9.56
N PRO A 232 10.55 8.98 8.95
CA PRO A 232 9.11 8.85 9.20
C PRO A 232 8.79 7.91 10.37
N ASP A 233 9.79 7.19 10.93
CA ASP A 233 9.62 6.22 12.02
C ASP A 233 8.91 6.81 13.25
N ARG A 234 9.22 8.07 13.59
CA ARG A 234 8.60 8.81 14.70
C ARG A 234 7.06 8.86 14.60
N THR A 235 6.53 9.11 13.41
CA THR A 235 5.08 9.15 13.17
C THR A 235 4.43 7.79 13.33
N TRP A 236 5.05 6.72 12.81
CA TRP A 236 4.52 5.35 12.90
C TRP A 236 4.54 4.80 14.33
N LEU A 237 5.60 5.11 15.08
CA LEU A 237 5.68 4.80 16.51
C LEU A 237 4.63 5.59 17.32
N ALA A 238 4.39 6.86 17.01
CA ALA A 238 3.34 7.65 17.66
C ALA A 238 1.93 7.08 17.41
N LEU A 239 1.65 6.60 16.20
CA LEU A 239 0.37 5.92 15.87
C LEU A 239 0.23 4.57 16.60
N ALA A 240 1.30 3.81 16.78
CA ALA A 240 1.27 2.60 17.59
C ALA A 240 0.95 2.90 19.07
N ALA A 241 1.52 3.99 19.62
CA ALA A 241 1.15 4.50 20.94
C ALA A 241 -0.25 5.12 21.01
N TYR A 242 -0.83 5.57 19.90
CA TYR A 242 -2.21 6.06 19.86
C TYR A 242 -3.18 4.90 20.15
N ASN A 243 -2.94 3.74 19.53
CA ASN A 243 -3.79 2.55 19.67
C ASN A 243 -3.57 1.76 20.98
N GLN A 244 -2.32 1.46 21.36
CA GLN A 244 -2.02 0.62 22.54
C GLN A 244 -1.41 1.41 23.72
N GLY A 245 -1.30 2.73 23.62
CA GLY A 245 -0.71 3.57 24.67
C GLY A 245 0.82 3.57 24.68
N TYR A 246 1.40 4.69 25.13
CA TYR A 246 2.85 4.92 25.19
C TYR A 246 3.61 3.87 26.02
N GLY A 247 3.01 3.37 27.12
CA GLY A 247 3.66 2.39 28.00
C GLY A 247 3.97 1.06 27.29
N HIS A 248 2.98 0.51 26.57
CA HIS A 248 3.17 -0.74 25.83
C HIS A 248 4.06 -0.56 24.59
N LEU A 249 4.06 0.62 23.96
CA LEU A 249 5.07 0.95 22.94
C LEU A 249 6.49 0.89 23.52
N GLU A 250 6.74 1.51 24.68
CA GLU A 250 8.07 1.49 25.30
C GLU A 250 8.52 0.07 25.70
N ASP A 251 7.59 -0.79 26.10
CA ASP A 251 7.87 -2.20 26.37
C ASP A 251 8.25 -2.96 25.08
N ALA A 252 7.53 -2.75 23.98
CA ALA A 252 7.91 -3.31 22.68
C ALA A 252 9.26 -2.80 22.20
N ARG A 253 9.56 -1.50 22.36
CA ARG A 253 10.86 -0.91 22.01
C ARG A 253 12.00 -1.51 22.83
N LYS A 254 11.84 -1.67 24.15
CA LYS A 254 12.85 -2.36 24.99
C LYS A 254 13.05 -3.81 24.57
N LEU A 255 11.97 -4.54 24.30
CA LEU A 255 12.05 -5.92 23.84
C LEU A 255 12.72 -6.03 22.46
N THR A 256 12.49 -5.06 21.57
CA THR A 256 13.17 -4.93 20.27
C THR A 256 14.67 -4.79 20.46
N GLN A 257 15.11 -3.90 21.36
CA GLN A 257 16.51 -3.73 21.71
C GLN A 257 17.13 -5.00 22.34
N GLN A 258 16.40 -5.69 23.23
CA GLN A 258 16.84 -6.94 23.84
C GLN A 258 17.01 -8.09 22.82
N GLN A 259 16.29 -8.05 21.71
CA GLN A 259 16.43 -9.01 20.60
C GLN A 259 17.53 -8.60 19.58
N GLY A 260 18.25 -7.50 19.82
CA GLY A 260 19.32 -7.02 18.93
C GLY A 260 18.83 -6.26 17.70
N HIS A 261 17.57 -5.82 17.69
CA HIS A 261 16.96 -5.01 16.63
C HIS A 261 16.91 -3.51 17.01
N ASP A 262 16.64 -2.63 16.03
CA ASP A 262 16.64 -1.19 16.28
C ASP A 262 15.32 -0.72 16.93
N PRO A 263 15.33 -0.26 18.20
CA PRO A 263 14.12 0.18 18.92
C PRO A 263 13.57 1.53 18.42
N ASP A 264 14.29 2.22 17.54
CA ASP A 264 13.89 3.50 16.97
C ASP A 264 13.34 3.34 15.53
N LYS A 265 13.23 2.09 15.03
CA LYS A 265 12.67 1.75 13.71
C LYS A 265 11.33 1.05 13.79
N TRP A 266 10.32 1.60 13.11
CA TRP A 266 9.01 0.98 13.03
C TRP A 266 9.06 -0.41 12.39
N ALA A 267 9.90 -0.57 11.36
CA ALA A 267 10.05 -1.85 10.66
C ALA A 267 10.52 -3.00 11.57
N ASP A 268 11.21 -2.70 12.66
CA ASP A 268 11.66 -3.69 13.65
C ASP A 268 10.68 -3.79 14.83
N VAL A 269 10.26 -2.65 15.40
CA VAL A 269 9.29 -2.61 16.51
C VAL A 269 7.97 -3.30 16.12
N LYS A 270 7.53 -3.21 14.85
CA LYS A 270 6.30 -3.87 14.38
C LYS A 270 6.38 -5.41 14.36
N LYS A 271 7.59 -5.99 14.30
CA LYS A 271 7.80 -7.44 14.43
C LYS A 271 7.61 -7.90 15.88
N VAL A 272 7.92 -7.02 16.83
CA VAL A 272 7.96 -7.31 18.27
C VAL A 272 6.65 -6.96 18.98
N MET A 273 5.93 -5.93 18.55
CA MET A 273 4.64 -5.53 19.13
C MET A 273 3.65 -6.71 19.33
N PRO A 274 3.43 -7.63 18.38
CA PRO A 274 2.52 -8.77 18.57
C PRO A 274 2.95 -9.75 19.69
N LEU A 275 4.23 -9.77 20.06
CA LEU A 275 4.75 -10.64 21.13
C LEU A 275 4.22 -10.22 22.51
N LEU A 276 3.80 -8.96 22.69
CA LEU A 276 3.19 -8.47 23.94
C LEU A 276 1.84 -9.14 24.27
N ALA A 277 1.25 -9.92 23.36
CA ALA A 277 0.09 -10.74 23.64
C ALA A 277 0.44 -12.12 24.24
N GLN A 278 1.73 -12.50 24.29
CA GLN A 278 2.21 -13.82 24.69
C GLN A 278 2.86 -13.78 26.09
N PRO A 279 2.48 -14.67 27.04
CA PRO A 279 2.99 -14.65 28.42
C PRO A 279 4.52 -14.68 28.53
N LEU A 280 5.17 -15.50 27.70
CA LEU A 280 6.63 -15.64 27.61
C LEU A 280 7.38 -14.30 27.43
N TYR A 281 6.71 -13.29 26.88
CA TYR A 281 7.26 -11.96 26.66
C TYR A 281 6.66 -10.94 27.62
N PHE A 282 5.32 -10.82 27.73
CA PHE A 282 4.71 -9.73 28.49
C PHE A 282 4.97 -9.82 30.00
N GLU A 283 5.19 -11.00 30.57
CA GLU A 283 5.53 -11.14 32.00
C GLU A 283 6.89 -10.51 32.36
N LYS A 284 7.72 -10.22 31.34
CA LYS A 284 9.03 -9.57 31.49
C LYS A 284 8.99 -8.06 31.23
N THR A 285 7.82 -7.50 30.92
CA THR A 285 7.65 -6.09 30.57
C THR A 285 7.01 -5.30 31.71
N LYS A 286 7.09 -3.96 31.68
CA LYS A 286 6.66 -3.12 32.80
C LYS A 286 5.13 -2.96 32.86
N TYR A 287 4.49 -2.85 31.71
CA TYR A 287 3.06 -2.61 31.56
C TYR A 287 2.28 -3.90 31.25
N GLY A 288 2.99 -5.00 30.95
CA GLY A 288 2.39 -6.32 30.77
C GLY A 288 1.67 -6.51 29.44
N TYR A 289 0.62 -7.33 29.47
CA TYR A 289 -0.14 -7.77 28.29
C TYR A 289 -0.65 -6.59 27.45
N ALA A 290 -0.42 -6.66 26.13
CA ALA A 290 -0.95 -5.72 25.16
C ALA A 290 -1.40 -6.45 23.89
N ARG A 291 -2.37 -5.89 23.18
CA ARG A 291 -2.80 -6.39 21.87
C ARG A 291 -1.97 -5.75 20.76
N GLY A 292 -0.65 -5.88 20.84
CA GLY A 292 0.26 -5.16 19.93
C GLY A 292 0.06 -5.46 18.44
N GLY A 293 -0.59 -6.57 18.07
CA GLY A 293 -1.04 -6.83 16.70
C GLY A 293 -2.12 -5.87 16.20
N GLU A 294 -3.03 -5.42 17.06
CA GLU A 294 -4.04 -4.39 16.71
C GLU A 294 -3.36 -3.06 16.38
N ALA A 295 -2.31 -2.66 17.12
CA ALA A 295 -1.52 -1.48 16.78
C ALA A 295 -0.81 -1.60 15.44
N VAL A 296 -0.18 -2.75 15.16
CA VAL A 296 0.48 -2.97 13.86
C VAL A 296 -0.53 -2.82 12.72
N ASN A 297 -1.71 -3.45 12.85
CA ASN A 297 -2.76 -3.32 11.86
C ASN A 297 -3.20 -1.85 11.69
N LEU A 298 -3.43 -1.11 12.77
CA LEU A 298 -3.81 0.31 12.68
C LEU A 298 -2.74 1.15 11.97
N VAL A 299 -1.46 1.01 12.34
CA VAL A 299 -0.39 1.80 11.71
C VAL A 299 -0.26 1.49 10.22
N GLU A 300 -0.31 0.22 9.82
CA GLU A 300 -0.15 -0.16 8.41
C GLU A 300 -1.37 0.28 7.57
N MET A 301 -2.60 0.20 8.12
CA MET A 301 -3.80 0.72 7.45
C MET A 301 -3.80 2.25 7.35
N VAL A 302 -3.36 2.98 8.39
CA VAL A 302 -3.25 4.45 8.35
C VAL A 302 -2.22 4.90 7.32
N ARG A 303 -1.07 4.21 7.21
CA ARG A 303 -0.05 4.48 6.18
C ARG A 303 -0.63 4.33 4.77
N MET A 304 -1.25 3.19 4.49
CA MET A 304 -1.87 2.90 3.21
C MET A 304 -2.99 3.92 2.87
N ASN A 305 -3.86 4.25 3.83
CA ASN A 305 -4.91 5.27 3.63
C ASN A 305 -4.32 6.68 3.39
N HIS A 306 -3.18 7.01 4.02
CA HIS A 306 -2.45 8.26 3.81
C HIS A 306 -1.83 8.33 2.40
N ASP A 307 -1.18 7.25 1.94
CA ASP A 307 -0.66 7.11 0.58
C ASP A 307 -1.79 7.19 -0.47
N MET A 308 -2.94 6.56 -0.19
CA MET A 308 -4.15 6.65 -1.02
C MET A 308 -4.64 8.09 -1.18
N LEU A 309 -4.74 8.85 -0.08
CA LEU A 309 -5.16 10.26 -0.13
C LEU A 309 -4.17 11.15 -0.88
N ASN A 310 -2.87 10.88 -0.76
CA ASN A 310 -1.83 11.67 -1.41
C ASN A 310 -1.76 11.47 -2.93
N SER A 311 -2.14 10.28 -3.44
CA SER A 311 -2.10 10.01 -4.89
C SER A 311 -3.46 10.11 -5.59
N LEU A 312 -4.55 10.34 -4.85
CA LEU A 312 -5.86 10.65 -5.43
C LEU A 312 -5.87 12.08 -6.04
N PRO A 313 -6.31 12.28 -7.30
CA PRO A 313 -6.49 13.61 -7.87
C PRO A 313 -7.72 14.30 -7.26
N ILE A 314 -7.53 14.96 -6.11
CA ILE A 314 -8.59 15.69 -5.39
C ILE A 314 -8.93 16.97 -6.15
N GLY A 315 -9.83 16.86 -7.13
CA GLY A 315 -10.30 17.97 -7.95
C GLY A 315 -11.26 17.57 -9.08
N SER A 316 -11.25 16.30 -9.50
CA SER A 316 -12.18 15.77 -10.52
C SER A 316 -13.09 14.69 -9.94
N VAL A 317 -14.37 15.00 -9.75
CA VAL A 317 -15.41 13.99 -9.50
C VAL A 317 -15.50 13.08 -10.73
N PRO A 318 -15.20 11.77 -10.64
CA PRO A 318 -15.41 10.87 -11.77
C PRO A 318 -16.91 10.76 -12.02
N ARG A 319 -17.35 10.95 -13.27
CA ARG A 319 -18.73 10.57 -13.64
C ARG A 319 -18.85 9.07 -13.43
N LEU A 320 -19.80 8.64 -12.60
CA LEU A 320 -20.22 7.25 -12.53
C LEU A 320 -20.66 6.83 -13.94
N ILE A 321 -19.94 5.88 -14.54
CA ILE A 321 -20.28 5.33 -15.85
C ILE A 321 -21.55 4.47 -15.64
N PRO A 322 -22.67 4.73 -16.34
CA PRO A 322 -23.83 3.86 -16.28
C PRO A 322 -23.46 2.44 -16.75
N PRO A 323 -24.07 1.38 -16.21
CA PRO A 323 -23.76 0.01 -16.63
C PRO A 323 -23.92 -0.15 -18.15
N ALA A 324 -22.93 -0.78 -18.78
CA ALA A 324 -22.75 -0.79 -20.22
C ALA A 324 -23.93 -1.44 -20.96
N GLN A 325 -24.37 -0.79 -22.05
CA GLN A 325 -25.21 -1.41 -23.07
C GLN A 325 -24.35 -2.20 -24.05
N ASP A 326 -24.83 -3.39 -24.46
CA ASP A 326 -24.09 -4.30 -25.34
C ASP A 326 -23.88 -3.73 -26.76
N TYR A 327 -22.64 -3.80 -27.25
CA TYR A 327 -22.30 -3.56 -28.66
C TYR A 327 -21.57 -4.76 -29.27
N LYS A 328 -22.02 -5.23 -30.44
CA LYS A 328 -21.40 -6.31 -31.22
C LYS A 328 -20.17 -5.81 -32.00
N ILE A 329 -19.16 -6.66 -32.12
CA ILE A 329 -17.91 -6.40 -32.88
C ILE A 329 -17.90 -7.24 -34.18
N LEU A 330 -17.32 -6.68 -35.25
CA LEU A 330 -17.02 -7.33 -36.54
C LEU A 330 -15.50 -7.53 -36.75
N GLU A 331 -15.08 -8.43 -37.63
CA GLU A 331 -13.73 -9.05 -37.62
C GLU A 331 -12.60 -8.39 -38.47
N LYS A 332 -11.37 -8.43 -37.90
CA LYS A 332 -10.01 -8.76 -38.44
C LYS A 332 -9.45 -8.28 -39.80
N SER A 333 -8.18 -7.82 -39.75
CA SER A 333 -7.06 -8.13 -40.69
C SER A 333 -5.71 -7.64 -40.07
N LYS A 334 -4.71 -8.45 -39.68
CA LYS A 334 -3.62 -9.20 -40.39
C LYS A 334 -2.45 -8.39 -41.02
N ASN A 335 -1.24 -8.44 -40.40
CA ASN A 335 0.08 -8.84 -40.99
C ASN A 335 1.29 -8.65 -40.02
N GLU A 336 2.40 -9.38 -40.24
CA GLU A 336 3.72 -9.29 -39.54
C GLU A 336 4.81 -8.72 -40.50
N ALA A 337 6.13 -8.55 -40.25
CA ALA A 337 7.13 -8.96 -39.22
C ALA A 337 8.34 -7.93 -39.27
N PRO A 338 9.61 -8.15 -38.81
CA PRO A 338 10.25 -9.18 -37.96
C PRO A 338 11.12 -8.58 -36.80
N ARG A 339 12.07 -9.36 -36.21
CA ARG A 339 12.78 -9.14 -34.92
C ARG A 339 14.32 -8.96 -35.02
N LEU A 340 14.94 -8.44 -33.95
CA LEU A 340 16.35 -8.68 -33.56
C LEU A 340 16.49 -8.93 -32.03
N SER A 341 17.62 -9.52 -31.62
CA SER A 341 18.00 -10.04 -30.27
C SER A 341 19.36 -9.41 -29.89
N SER A 342 19.88 -9.27 -28.66
CA SER A 342 19.75 -9.98 -27.36
C SER A 342 20.39 -9.10 -26.24
N SER A 343 20.27 -9.44 -24.95
CA SER A 343 21.17 -8.86 -23.90
C SER A 343 21.46 -9.81 -22.73
N ASN A 344 22.62 -9.60 -22.10
CA ASN A 344 23.14 -10.33 -20.94
C ASN A 344 22.68 -9.68 -19.63
N ALA A 345 22.32 -10.47 -18.62
CA ALA A 345 21.96 -9.99 -17.28
C ALA A 345 22.87 -10.63 -16.22
N ILE A 346 23.25 -9.85 -15.19
CA ILE A 346 24.14 -10.28 -14.11
C ILE A 346 23.56 -9.85 -12.76
N ASN A 347 23.67 -10.74 -11.77
CA ASN A 347 23.39 -10.56 -10.33
C ASN A 347 21.93 -10.28 -9.91
N SER A 348 21.41 -11.19 -9.08
CA SER A 348 20.02 -11.17 -8.61
C SER A 348 19.81 -10.45 -7.27
N LEU A 349 18.82 -9.55 -7.22
CA LEU A 349 18.20 -9.06 -6.01
C LEU A 349 17.23 -10.14 -5.49
N SER A 350 17.56 -10.75 -4.36
CA SER A 350 16.67 -11.62 -3.57
C SER A 350 15.54 -10.77 -2.96
N GLU A 351 14.30 -11.24 -2.80
CA GLU A 351 13.69 -12.58 -2.96
C GLU A 351 13.06 -12.80 -4.37
N PRO A 352 12.46 -13.96 -4.72
CA PRO A 352 11.64 -14.04 -5.95
C PRO A 352 10.54 -12.98 -5.93
N SER A 353 10.47 -12.09 -6.93
CA SER A 353 9.23 -11.37 -7.19
C SER A 353 8.26 -12.37 -7.80
N GLU A 354 7.09 -12.54 -7.20
CA GLU A 354 6.07 -13.48 -7.68
C GLU A 354 5.58 -13.11 -9.10
N SER A 355 4.77 -14.00 -9.69
CA SER A 355 4.57 -14.14 -11.14
C SER A 355 4.32 -12.84 -11.91
N LEU A 356 4.79 -12.79 -13.17
CA LEU A 356 4.25 -11.82 -14.13
C LEU A 356 2.91 -12.37 -14.63
N SER A 357 1.85 -11.58 -14.52
CA SER A 357 0.48 -12.05 -14.80
C SER A 357 -0.33 -11.04 -15.62
N ILE A 358 -1.38 -11.52 -16.29
CA ILE A 358 -2.32 -10.69 -17.06
C ILE A 358 -3.47 -10.22 -16.15
N TYR A 359 -3.73 -8.91 -16.19
CA TYR A 359 -4.74 -8.22 -15.37
C TYR A 359 -5.83 -7.58 -16.23
N HIS A 360 -7.05 -7.58 -15.72
CA HIS A 360 -8.28 -7.18 -16.41
C HIS A 360 -9.30 -6.65 -15.38
N PRO A 361 -10.33 -5.85 -15.74
CA PRO A 361 -11.39 -5.52 -14.79
C PRO A 361 -12.15 -6.76 -14.32
N ALA A 362 -12.47 -6.78 -13.03
CA ALA A 362 -13.34 -7.78 -12.41
C ALA A 362 -14.68 -7.87 -13.14
N ARG A 363 -15.18 -9.09 -13.33
CA ARG A 363 -16.55 -9.32 -13.84
C ARG A 363 -17.52 -9.32 -12.68
N ASN A 364 -18.60 -8.53 -12.76
CA ASN A 364 -19.71 -8.59 -11.82
C ASN A 364 -20.41 -9.96 -11.88
N GLY A 365 -19.94 -10.90 -11.06
CA GLY A 365 -20.37 -12.29 -11.00
C GLY A 365 -21.52 -12.52 -10.03
N VAL A 366 -22.68 -11.86 -10.24
CA VAL A 366 -23.91 -12.27 -9.55
C VAL A 366 -24.65 -13.26 -10.45
N GLN A 367 -24.43 -14.56 -10.23
CA GLN A 367 -25.41 -15.56 -10.64
C GLN A 367 -26.55 -15.55 -9.62
N PRO A 368 -27.83 -15.41 -10.02
CA PRO A 368 -28.93 -15.70 -9.13
C PRO A 368 -28.98 -17.21 -8.89
N ALA A 369 -28.99 -17.62 -7.62
CA ALA A 369 -29.33 -18.98 -7.26
C ALA A 369 -30.76 -19.30 -7.76
N ARG A 370 -30.95 -20.50 -8.30
CA ARG A 370 -32.26 -21.10 -8.59
C ARG A 370 -32.68 -22.01 -7.44
#